data_AF-A0A7W1SSF6-F1
#
_entry.id   AF-A0A7W1SSF6-F1
#
_cell.length_a   1.000
_cell.length_b   1.000
_cell.length_c   1.000
_cell.angle_alpha   90.00
_cell.angle_beta   90.00
_cell.angle_gamma   90.00
#
_symmetry.space_group_name_H-M   'P 1'
#
loop_
_entity.id
_entity.type
_entity.pdbx_description
1 polymer ?
#
loop_
_entity_poly.entity_id
_entity_poly.type
_entity_poly.pdbx_seq_one_letter_code
_entity_poly.pdbx_strand_id
1 'polypeptide(L)'
;MPVRWSSQPCDLQRQRASSPCQSSDEEADEFSPAVRSTQLRARRRWSCAAYSDDVTKETKSVSQPRQTVVEDDFPRLTDPYRRELLAHCYRMLGSVHDAEDLVQETYLRAWRSYRTFEGRSSLRTWLYRIATNVCLTALDGRDKRPLPTGLGGPSADPGDTLVEWPEAPWLEPVPDALVGADQSDPATIVTSRESIRLAFVAALQHLPPRQRAVLILRDVLRWRAAEVAEAVGITTAAVNSTLQRAHAQLAQASLTEDTVVEPTTPEQRELLDRYVTAFWAKDVAAIVELFTQDVVWEMPPFTGWYQGPENVGRLIAQCPGGPGDMPMVATEANGQPAFGLYMRADDGTFRPFHLQVLTLGPAGVRHVVAFFDTGLFATFGLPASLPAPPRPVAG
;
A
#
# COMPACT_ATOMS: atom_id res chain seq x y z
N MET A 1 -9.73 2.29 -33.35
CA MET A 1 -10.15 0.92 -32.98
C MET A 1 -10.55 0.96 -31.51
N PRO A 2 -11.63 0.29 -31.07
CA PRO A 2 -12.02 0.36 -29.67
C PRO A 2 -10.96 -0.35 -28.81
N VAL A 3 -10.52 0.32 -27.76
CA VAL A 3 -9.70 -0.27 -26.70
C VAL A 3 -10.44 -1.47 -26.14
N ARG A 4 -9.86 -2.67 -26.22
CA ARG A 4 -10.45 -3.89 -25.66
C ARG A 4 -10.20 -3.90 -24.16
N TRP A 5 -11.20 -3.45 -23.40
CA TRP A 5 -11.34 -3.81 -22.00
C TRP A 5 -11.50 -5.34 -21.93
N SER A 6 -10.49 -6.04 -21.45
CA SER A 6 -10.53 -7.50 -21.38
C SER A 6 -11.71 -7.92 -20.50
N SER A 7 -12.66 -8.64 -21.09
CA SER A 7 -13.93 -9.03 -20.45
C SER A 7 -13.83 -10.44 -19.83
N GLN A 8 -12.62 -10.97 -19.63
CA GLN A 8 -12.45 -12.34 -19.21
C GLN A 8 -12.38 -12.45 -17.68
N PRO A 9 -13.32 -13.17 -17.04
CA PRO A 9 -13.13 -13.58 -15.65
C PRO A 9 -11.92 -14.52 -15.56
N CYS A 10 -11.05 -14.24 -14.61
CA CYS A 10 -9.82 -14.98 -14.34
C CYS A 10 -10.12 -16.37 -13.74
N ASP A 11 -10.46 -17.35 -14.57
CA ASP A 11 -10.60 -18.76 -14.19
C ASP A 11 -9.23 -19.48 -14.25
N LEU A 12 -8.33 -19.14 -13.33
CA LEU A 12 -7.03 -19.83 -13.17
C LEU A 12 -7.12 -20.98 -12.16
N GLN A 13 -7.99 -21.96 -12.42
CA GLN A 13 -7.99 -23.26 -11.72
C GLN A 13 -8.40 -24.41 -12.65
N ARG A 14 -7.57 -24.74 -13.65
CA ARG A 14 -7.38 -26.10 -14.19
C ARG A 14 -6.43 -26.04 -15.38
N GLN A 15 -5.16 -26.36 -15.14
CA GLN A 15 -4.31 -27.16 -16.05
C GLN A 15 -2.91 -27.30 -15.43
N ARG A 16 -2.82 -28.14 -14.39
CA ARG A 16 -1.57 -28.87 -14.10
C ARG A 16 -1.82 -30.33 -14.45
N ALA A 17 -1.24 -30.79 -15.54
CA ALA A 17 -0.59 -32.09 -15.68
C ALA A 17 -0.32 -32.39 -17.17
N SER A 18 0.96 -32.69 -17.47
CA SER A 18 1.44 -33.83 -18.29
C SER A 18 2.49 -33.46 -19.38
N SER A 19 3.78 -33.47 -18.98
CA SER A 19 4.95 -34.13 -19.62
C SER A 19 5.37 -33.83 -21.08
N PRO A 20 6.60 -34.24 -21.52
CA PRO A 20 7.92 -34.22 -20.86
C PRO A 20 9.08 -33.71 -21.78
N CYS A 21 10.28 -33.62 -21.18
CA CYS A 21 11.60 -33.36 -21.78
C CYS A 21 11.87 -33.99 -23.15
N GLN A 22 12.52 -33.21 -24.05
CA GLN A 22 13.60 -33.70 -24.92
C GLN A 22 14.69 -32.64 -25.11
N SER A 23 15.92 -33.14 -25.03
CA SER A 23 17.22 -32.51 -25.24
C SER A 23 17.58 -32.39 -26.72
N SER A 24 18.35 -31.37 -27.08
CA SER A 24 19.38 -31.51 -28.12
C SER A 24 20.36 -30.33 -28.03
N ASP A 25 21.63 -30.72 -27.97
CA ASP A 25 22.85 -29.92 -28.01
C ASP A 25 23.05 -29.22 -29.37
N GLU A 26 23.73 -28.06 -29.38
CA GLU A 26 24.81 -27.75 -30.36
C GLU A 26 25.59 -26.46 -30.00
N GLU A 27 26.89 -26.67 -29.78
CA GLU A 27 28.11 -25.83 -29.92
C GLU A 27 27.96 -24.35 -30.36
N ALA A 28 28.43 -23.39 -29.54
CA ALA A 28 29.82 -22.91 -29.35
C ALA A 28 30.27 -21.87 -30.39
N ASP A 29 30.42 -20.61 -29.97
CA ASP A 29 31.56 -19.81 -30.44
C ASP A 29 31.96 -18.70 -29.45
N GLU A 30 33.26 -18.44 -29.46
CA GLU A 30 34.14 -17.98 -28.39
C GLU A 30 34.43 -16.48 -28.49
N PHE A 31 34.40 -15.71 -27.38
CA PHE A 31 35.30 -14.54 -27.19
C PHE A 31 35.28 -14.06 -25.71
N SER A 32 36.38 -14.28 -25.01
CA SER A 32 36.83 -13.65 -23.76
C SER A 32 37.95 -12.62 -24.10
N PRO A 33 38.43 -11.68 -23.23
CA PRO A 33 38.90 -11.97 -21.86
C PRO A 33 38.78 -10.89 -20.75
N ALA A 34 38.82 -11.40 -19.51
CA ALA A 34 39.44 -10.91 -18.25
C ALA A 34 39.00 -9.54 -17.66
N VAL A 35 38.76 -9.40 -16.34
CA VAL A 35 39.76 -9.44 -15.26
C VAL A 35 39.17 -9.87 -13.89
N ARG A 36 40.05 -10.52 -13.12
CA ARG A 36 39.98 -11.19 -11.80
C ARG A 36 39.49 -10.36 -10.61
N SER A 37 38.86 -11.01 -9.61
CA SER A 37 39.38 -11.01 -8.22
C SER A 37 38.65 -12.01 -7.28
N THR A 38 39.42 -13.04 -6.90
CA THR A 38 39.67 -13.57 -5.55
C THR A 38 38.55 -13.69 -4.51
N GLN A 39 38.24 -14.95 -4.20
CA GLN A 39 37.54 -15.46 -3.01
C GLN A 39 38.22 -15.08 -1.69
N LEU A 40 37.44 -14.87 -0.63
CA LEU A 40 37.84 -15.28 0.73
C LEU A 40 36.61 -15.60 1.59
N ARG A 41 36.49 -16.89 1.91
CA ARG A 41 35.60 -17.48 2.91
C ARG A 41 36.11 -17.13 4.31
N ALA A 42 35.22 -16.82 5.25
CA ALA A 42 35.46 -17.02 6.68
C ALA A 42 34.17 -17.42 7.40
N ARG A 43 33.91 -18.73 7.46
CA ARG A 43 33.01 -19.35 8.43
C ARG A 43 33.74 -19.41 9.77
N ARG A 44 33.19 -18.86 10.84
CA ARG A 44 33.63 -19.14 12.22
C ARG A 44 32.55 -19.94 12.94
N ARG A 45 32.86 -21.22 13.12
CA ARG A 45 32.17 -22.20 13.95
C ARG A 45 32.87 -22.17 15.31
N TRP A 46 32.15 -21.98 16.40
CA TRP A 46 32.70 -22.14 17.76
C TRP A 46 32.03 -23.36 18.39
N SER A 47 32.87 -24.28 18.86
CA SER A 47 32.52 -25.51 19.59
C SER A 47 33.60 -25.72 20.64
N CYS A 48 33.20 -25.86 21.89
CA CYS A 48 33.77 -26.69 22.95
C CYS A 48 32.82 -26.51 24.15
N ALA A 49 32.21 -27.50 24.78
CA ALA A 49 32.65 -28.80 25.31
C ALA A 49 32.37 -28.77 26.83
N ALA A 50 31.93 -29.91 27.34
CA ALA A 50 31.29 -30.09 28.63
C ALA A 50 32.25 -30.02 29.83
N TYR A 51 31.69 -29.71 31.00
CA TYR A 51 32.21 -30.15 32.30
C TYR A 51 31.01 -30.47 33.21
N SER A 52 31.04 -31.67 33.80
CA SER A 52 30.06 -32.19 34.76
C SER A 52 30.69 -32.14 36.14
N ASP A 53 29.90 -31.81 37.17
CA ASP A 53 29.84 -32.61 38.39
C ASP A 53 28.64 -32.24 39.28
N ASP A 54 28.28 -33.23 40.08
CA ASP A 54 26.99 -33.58 40.66
C ASP A 54 26.87 -33.12 42.12
N VAL A 55 25.72 -32.59 42.56
CA VAL A 55 25.31 -32.57 43.98
C VAL A 55 23.80 -32.67 44.12
N THR A 56 23.40 -33.66 44.93
CA THR A 56 22.06 -34.15 45.25
C THR A 56 21.21 -33.25 46.18
N LYS A 57 19.88 -33.48 46.08
CA LYS A 57 18.80 -33.37 47.10
C LYS A 57 17.79 -32.21 46.98
N GLU A 58 16.62 -32.61 46.48
CA GLU A 58 15.33 -32.58 47.19
C GLU A 58 14.68 -31.22 47.49
N THR A 59 13.72 -30.83 46.65
CA THR A 59 12.40 -30.36 47.12
C THR A 59 11.40 -30.33 45.96
N LYS A 60 10.33 -31.13 46.05
CA LYS A 60 9.13 -30.92 45.24
C LYS A 60 8.49 -29.61 45.68
N SER A 61 8.81 -28.51 45.00
CA SER A 61 7.97 -27.33 45.01
C SER A 61 7.07 -27.38 43.77
N VAL A 62 5.77 -27.39 43.99
CA VAL A 62 4.78 -27.16 42.94
C VAL A 62 4.98 -25.73 42.48
N SER A 63 5.74 -25.53 41.40
CA SER A 63 6.00 -24.21 40.83
C SER A 63 5.24 -24.07 39.50
N GLN A 64 4.06 -23.45 39.56
CA GLN A 64 3.56 -22.48 38.57
C GLN A 64 2.25 -21.87 39.09
N PRO A 65 2.13 -20.52 39.07
CA PRO A 65 1.55 -19.89 37.88
C PRO A 65 2.13 -18.50 37.52
N ARG A 66 3.41 -18.20 37.79
CA ARG A 66 3.97 -16.88 37.38
C ARG A 66 4.24 -16.77 35.87
N GLN A 67 4.30 -17.91 35.16
CA GLN A 67 4.61 -17.96 33.73
C GLN A 67 3.40 -17.71 32.82
N THR A 68 2.19 -18.06 33.23
CA THR A 68 0.97 -17.90 32.42
C THR A 68 0.48 -16.45 32.39
N VAL A 69 0.56 -15.75 33.52
CA VAL A 69 0.03 -14.37 33.66
C VAL A 69 0.77 -13.35 32.77
N VAL A 70 2.09 -13.51 32.58
CA VAL A 70 2.89 -12.58 31.75
C VAL A 70 2.67 -12.81 30.24
N GLU A 71 2.34 -14.05 29.84
CA GLU A 71 2.02 -14.37 28.44
C GLU A 71 0.61 -13.94 28.06
N ASP A 72 -0.35 -14.06 28.99
CA ASP A 72 -1.75 -13.63 28.77
C ASP A 72 -1.90 -12.09 28.74
N ASP A 73 -0.97 -11.35 29.33
CA ASP A 73 -0.99 -9.87 29.31
C ASP A 73 -0.49 -9.26 27.99
N PHE A 74 0.29 -10.00 27.20
CA PHE A 74 0.92 -9.44 25.99
C PHE A 74 -0.09 -8.97 24.94
N PRO A 75 -1.09 -9.78 24.51
CA PRO A 75 -2.09 -9.31 23.55
C PRO A 75 -2.84 -8.09 24.06
N ARG A 76 -3.30 -8.13 25.32
CA ARG A 76 -4.01 -7.02 25.98
C ARG A 76 -3.23 -5.70 25.96
N LEU A 77 -1.91 -5.77 26.13
CA LEU A 77 -1.04 -4.59 26.16
C LEU A 77 -0.60 -4.12 24.77
N THR A 78 -0.65 -4.98 23.75
CA THR A 78 -0.08 -4.69 22.43
C THR A 78 -1.13 -4.52 21.32
N ASP A 79 -2.31 -5.11 21.45
CA ASP A 79 -3.44 -4.98 20.50
C ASP A 79 -3.84 -3.53 20.19
N PRO A 80 -3.85 -2.58 21.17
CA PRO A 80 -4.16 -1.18 20.88
C PRO A 80 -3.23 -0.53 19.85
N TYR A 81 -2.01 -1.07 19.67
CA TYR A 81 -1.02 -0.55 18.73
C TYR A 81 -1.12 -1.16 17.33
N ARG A 82 -2.00 -2.15 17.10
CA ARG A 82 -2.05 -2.90 15.84
C ARG A 82 -2.33 -2.00 14.63
N ARG A 83 -3.31 -1.10 14.74
CA ARG A 83 -3.69 -0.19 13.64
C ARG A 83 -2.57 0.80 13.30
N GLU A 84 -1.92 1.37 14.32
CA GLU A 84 -0.83 2.34 14.08
C GLU A 84 0.46 1.68 13.56
N LEU A 85 0.71 0.42 13.94
CA LEU A 85 1.79 -0.40 13.39
C LEU A 85 1.48 -0.79 11.94
N LEU A 86 0.23 -1.12 11.63
CA LEU A 86 -0.20 -1.39 10.26
C LEU A 86 -0.03 -0.16 9.37
N ALA A 87 -0.45 1.01 9.84
CA ALA A 87 -0.21 2.28 9.15
C ALA A 87 1.29 2.54 8.92
N HIS A 88 2.15 2.16 9.87
CA HIS A 88 3.60 2.31 9.73
C HIS A 88 4.18 1.35 8.70
N CYS A 89 3.85 0.07 8.78
CA CYS A 89 4.25 -0.94 7.80
C CYS A 89 3.74 -0.57 6.40
N TYR A 90 2.50 -0.09 6.28
CA TYR A 90 1.95 0.36 5.00
C TYR A 90 2.73 1.55 4.41
N ARG A 91 3.04 2.61 5.20
CA ARG A 91 3.90 3.70 4.71
C ARG A 91 5.29 3.23 4.30
N MET A 92 5.79 2.18 4.96
CA MET A 92 7.07 1.58 4.61
C MET A 92 7.01 0.72 3.36
N LEU A 93 5.91 0.02 3.05
CA LEU A 93 5.86 -0.98 1.97
C LEU A 93 4.99 -0.61 0.78
N GLY A 94 3.94 0.18 0.98
CA GLY A 94 2.99 0.55 -0.07
C GLY A 94 2.01 -0.55 -0.50
N SER A 95 1.96 -1.68 0.20
CA SER A 95 0.99 -2.76 0.00
C SER A 95 0.32 -3.08 1.32
N VAL A 96 -1.00 -3.26 1.30
CA VAL A 96 -1.80 -3.56 2.49
C VAL A 96 -1.50 -4.97 2.96
N HIS A 97 -1.44 -5.92 2.02
CA HIS A 97 -1.15 -7.32 2.31
C HIS A 97 0.25 -7.51 2.90
N ASP A 98 1.27 -6.94 2.26
CA ASP A 98 2.64 -6.98 2.79
C ASP A 98 2.71 -6.32 4.19
N ALA A 99 1.96 -5.23 4.40
CA ALA A 99 1.96 -4.53 5.68
C ALA A 99 1.30 -5.37 6.79
N GLU A 100 0.20 -6.05 6.52
CA GLU A 100 -0.44 -6.97 7.47
C GLU A 100 0.50 -8.11 7.87
N ASP A 101 1.17 -8.72 6.89
CA ASP A 101 2.15 -9.79 7.13
C ASP A 101 3.30 -9.31 8.03
N LEU A 102 3.83 -8.12 7.77
CA LEU A 102 4.91 -7.57 8.60
C LEU A 102 4.46 -7.12 9.99
N VAL A 103 3.19 -6.74 10.15
CA VAL A 103 2.61 -6.55 11.49
C VAL A 103 2.62 -7.89 12.22
N GLN A 104 2.16 -8.98 11.60
CA GLN A 104 2.18 -10.29 12.24
C GLN A 104 3.60 -10.72 12.65
N GLU A 105 4.57 -10.59 11.75
CA GLU A 105 5.98 -10.88 12.06
C GLU A 105 6.51 -9.99 13.19
N THR A 106 6.09 -8.73 13.26
CA THR A 106 6.42 -7.81 14.36
C THR A 106 5.91 -8.35 15.69
N TYR A 107 4.64 -8.74 15.78
CA TYR A 107 4.06 -9.31 17.00
C TYR A 107 4.74 -10.62 17.40
N LEU A 108 5.08 -11.50 16.44
CA LEU A 108 5.81 -12.73 16.72
C LEU A 108 7.20 -12.46 17.32
N ARG A 109 7.94 -11.49 16.78
CA ARG A 109 9.26 -11.08 17.33
C ARG A 109 9.13 -10.41 18.69
N ALA A 110 8.13 -9.56 18.85
CA ALA A 110 7.82 -8.90 20.12
C ALA A 110 7.49 -9.95 21.19
N TRP A 111 6.57 -10.87 20.92
CA TRP A 111 6.20 -11.93 21.86
C TRP A 111 7.42 -12.75 22.32
N ARG A 112 8.29 -13.17 21.38
CA ARG A 112 9.52 -13.92 21.70
C ARG A 112 10.49 -13.14 22.60
N SER A 113 10.51 -11.81 22.52
CA SER A 113 11.45 -10.95 23.25
C SER A 113 10.81 -10.21 24.44
N TYR A 114 9.49 -10.35 24.63
CA TYR A 114 8.73 -9.64 25.66
C TYR A 114 9.22 -9.94 27.08
N ARG A 115 9.60 -11.19 27.36
CA ARG A 115 10.15 -11.60 28.66
C ARG A 115 11.45 -10.89 29.03
N THR A 116 12.20 -10.44 28.04
CA THR A 116 13.47 -9.71 28.21
C THR A 116 13.32 -8.20 28.06
N PHE A 117 12.08 -7.70 27.92
CA PHE A 117 11.83 -6.27 27.80
C PHE A 117 11.98 -5.60 29.17
N GLU A 118 13.05 -4.81 29.30
CA GLU A 118 13.42 -4.16 30.57
C GLU A 118 12.70 -2.82 30.83
N GLY A 119 11.77 -2.40 29.96
CA GLY A 119 11.01 -1.15 30.16
C GLY A 119 11.82 0.14 30.06
N ARG A 120 13.03 0.09 29.45
CA ARG A 120 13.88 1.29 29.23
C ARG A 120 13.30 2.28 28.20
N SER A 121 12.34 1.84 27.40
CA SER A 121 11.52 2.67 26.51
C SER A 121 10.04 2.37 26.73
N SER A 122 9.14 3.17 26.16
CA SER A 122 7.72 2.79 26.14
C SER A 122 7.51 1.51 25.32
N LEU A 123 6.45 0.76 25.64
CA LEU A 123 6.04 -0.44 24.88
C LEU A 123 5.79 -0.09 23.41
N ARG A 124 5.13 1.05 23.17
CA ARG A 124 4.91 1.61 21.83
C ARG A 124 6.22 1.82 21.07
N THR A 125 7.18 2.55 21.65
CA THR A 125 8.50 2.79 21.04
C THR A 125 9.23 1.49 20.72
N TRP A 126 9.12 0.50 21.62
CA TRP A 126 9.73 -0.81 21.43
C TRP A 126 9.12 -1.58 20.25
N LEU A 127 7.78 -1.61 20.12
CA LEU A 127 7.09 -2.25 19.00
C LEU A 127 7.43 -1.59 17.66
N TYR A 128 7.40 -0.26 17.60
CA TYR A 128 7.79 0.47 16.39
C TYR A 128 9.22 0.18 15.96
N ARG A 129 10.15 0.07 16.92
CA ARG A 129 11.54 -0.32 16.61
C ARG A 129 11.60 -1.70 15.99
N ILE A 130 10.84 -2.67 16.49
CA ILE A 130 10.76 -4.01 15.89
C ILE A 130 10.17 -3.91 14.48
N ALA A 131 9.04 -3.22 14.32
CA ALA A 131 8.35 -3.07 13.04
C ALA A 131 9.23 -2.41 11.97
N THR A 132 9.92 -1.31 12.31
CA THR A 132 10.84 -0.64 11.38
C THR A 132 11.95 -1.57 10.93
N ASN A 133 12.54 -2.36 11.84
CA ASN A 133 13.60 -3.31 11.48
C ASN A 133 13.08 -4.48 10.61
N VAL A 134 11.86 -4.96 10.88
CA VAL A 134 11.18 -5.96 10.06
C VAL A 134 10.94 -5.41 8.64
N CYS A 135 10.41 -4.18 8.53
CA CYS A 135 10.20 -3.51 7.24
C CYS A 135 11.51 -3.28 6.47
N LEU A 136 12.55 -2.78 7.14
CA LEU A 136 13.86 -2.56 6.51
C LEU A 136 14.49 -3.86 6.00
N THR A 137 14.29 -4.97 6.74
CA THR A 137 14.74 -6.30 6.31
C THR A 137 13.95 -6.79 5.10
N ALA A 138 12.63 -6.60 5.10
CA ALA A 138 11.76 -7.01 3.99
C ALA A 138 12.00 -6.21 2.70
N LEU A 139 12.41 -4.95 2.82
CA LEU A 139 12.73 -4.05 1.71
C LEU A 139 14.15 -4.22 1.16
N ASP A 140 15.00 -5.05 1.79
CA ASP A 140 16.35 -5.30 1.30
C ASP A 140 16.29 -6.09 -0.02
N GLY A 141 16.72 -5.46 -1.12
CA GLY A 141 16.69 -6.06 -2.46
C GLY A 141 15.34 -6.07 -3.18
N ARG A 142 14.30 -5.37 -2.66
CA ARG A 142 13.02 -5.21 -3.36
C ARG A 142 12.99 -3.96 -4.25
N ASP A 143 12.27 -4.07 -5.36
CA ASP A 143 11.98 -2.95 -6.25
C ASP A 143 10.93 -1.99 -5.66
N LYS A 144 10.93 -0.75 -6.16
CA LYS A 144 9.98 0.30 -5.77
C LYS A 144 8.55 -0.12 -6.17
N ARG A 145 7.56 0.42 -5.46
CA ARG A 145 6.14 0.28 -5.82
C ARG A 145 5.61 1.54 -6.50
N PRO A 146 5.62 1.63 -7.83
CA PRO A 146 5.18 2.84 -8.52
C PRO A 146 3.64 2.90 -8.61
N LEU A 147 3.13 4.10 -8.87
CA LEU A 147 1.90 4.30 -9.65
C LEU A 147 2.29 4.53 -11.13
N PRO A 148 1.39 4.40 -12.11
CA PRO A 148 1.70 4.56 -13.54
C PRO A 148 2.50 5.82 -13.90
N THR A 149 2.17 6.98 -13.36
CA THR A 149 2.92 8.23 -13.55
C THR A 149 4.36 8.12 -13.01
N GLY A 150 4.58 7.31 -11.98
CA GLY A 150 5.88 7.01 -11.40
C GLY A 150 6.82 6.17 -12.29
N LEU A 151 6.34 5.62 -13.41
CA LEU A 151 7.16 4.92 -14.40
C LEU A 151 8.02 5.87 -15.26
N GLY A 152 7.68 7.16 -15.29
CA GLY A 152 8.47 8.19 -15.98
C GLY A 152 8.24 8.31 -17.50
N GLY A 153 7.25 7.61 -18.05
CA GLY A 153 6.80 7.79 -19.44
C GLY A 153 5.83 8.97 -19.59
N PRO A 154 5.66 9.53 -20.81
CA PRO A 154 4.66 10.57 -21.08
C PRO A 154 3.23 10.04 -20.88
N SER A 155 2.25 10.93 -20.75
CA SER A 155 0.84 10.54 -20.73
C SER A 155 0.45 9.83 -22.04
N ALA A 156 -0.36 8.79 -21.93
CA ALA A 156 -0.87 8.01 -23.07
C ALA A 156 -1.99 8.73 -23.84
N ASP A 157 -2.20 8.38 -25.11
CA ASP A 157 -3.42 8.77 -25.82
C ASP A 157 -4.57 7.81 -25.44
N PRO A 158 -5.78 8.29 -25.13
CA PRO A 158 -6.94 7.45 -24.87
C PRO A 158 -7.28 6.43 -25.96
N GLY A 159 -6.84 6.64 -27.20
CA GLY A 159 -7.03 5.71 -28.32
C GLY A 159 -5.97 4.61 -28.42
N ASP A 160 -4.91 4.66 -27.61
CA ASP A 160 -3.86 3.66 -27.60
C ASP A 160 -4.33 2.34 -26.99
N THR A 161 -3.67 1.24 -27.35
CA THR A 161 -3.96 -0.06 -26.75
C THR A 161 -3.52 -0.07 -25.29
N LEU A 162 -4.42 -0.47 -24.39
CA LEU A 162 -4.09 -0.66 -22.98
C LEU A 162 -3.08 -1.81 -22.82
N VAL A 163 -2.00 -1.53 -22.07
CA VAL A 163 -0.96 -2.50 -21.76
C VAL A 163 -0.97 -2.75 -20.26
N GLU A 164 -1.24 -3.99 -19.87
CA GLU A 164 -1.18 -4.45 -18.48
C GLU A 164 0.25 -4.85 -18.09
N TRP A 165 0.59 -4.63 -16.83
CA TRP A 165 1.78 -5.21 -16.21
C TRP A 165 1.40 -5.84 -14.86
N PRO A 166 0.83 -7.06 -14.86
CA PRO A 166 0.30 -7.70 -13.65
C PRO A 166 1.39 -8.03 -12.61
N GLU A 167 2.60 -8.32 -13.08
CA GLU A 167 3.75 -8.67 -12.23
C GLU A 167 4.42 -7.46 -11.56
N ALA A 168 4.06 -6.23 -11.93
CA ALA A 168 4.62 -5.05 -11.28
C ALA A 168 4.08 -4.92 -9.85
N PRO A 169 4.93 -4.60 -8.86
CA PRO A 169 4.51 -4.46 -7.47
C PRO A 169 3.83 -3.10 -7.27
N TRP A 170 2.63 -2.92 -7.83
CA TRP A 170 1.89 -1.66 -7.76
C TRP A 170 1.67 -1.20 -6.31
N LEU A 171 1.62 0.12 -6.11
CA LEU A 171 1.14 0.70 -4.87
C LEU A 171 -0.35 0.35 -4.69
N GLU A 172 -0.75 -0.09 -3.50
CA GLU A 172 -2.15 -0.43 -3.20
C GLU A 172 -2.79 0.65 -2.32
N PRO A 173 -4.10 0.93 -2.48
CA PRO A 173 -4.83 1.79 -1.56
C PRO A 173 -5.15 1.03 -0.25
N VAL A 174 -5.25 1.76 0.86
CA VAL A 174 -5.61 1.19 2.17
C VAL A 174 -6.91 1.78 2.70
N PRO A 175 -7.86 0.97 3.20
CA PRO A 175 -9.07 1.48 3.84
C PRO A 175 -8.76 2.25 5.12
N ASP A 176 -9.38 3.41 5.31
CA ASP A 176 -9.14 4.24 6.50
C ASP A 176 -9.51 3.52 7.80
N ALA A 177 -10.55 2.70 7.76
CA ALA A 177 -10.99 1.86 8.88
C ALA A 177 -9.92 0.86 9.35
N LEU A 178 -8.97 0.50 8.47
CA LEU A 178 -7.92 -0.48 8.75
C LEU A 178 -6.69 0.16 9.43
N VAL A 179 -6.38 1.42 9.09
CA VAL A 179 -5.16 2.12 9.52
C VAL A 179 -5.38 3.34 10.42
N GLY A 180 -6.63 3.78 10.61
CA GLY A 180 -6.97 4.92 11.46
C GLY A 180 -6.62 4.71 12.94
N ALA A 181 -6.23 5.79 13.62
CA ALA A 181 -6.07 5.79 15.07
C ALA A 181 -7.40 5.45 15.76
N ASP A 182 -7.33 4.81 16.94
CA ASP A 182 -8.53 4.65 17.78
C ASP A 182 -9.12 6.03 18.09
N GLN A 183 -10.44 6.18 17.93
CA GLN A 183 -11.15 7.46 17.78
C GLN A 183 -11.19 8.32 19.07
N SER A 184 -10.36 8.00 20.05
CA SER A 184 -10.35 8.58 21.39
C SER A 184 -9.77 9.99 21.48
N ASP A 185 -9.11 10.53 20.45
CA ASP A 185 -8.58 11.90 20.44
C ASP A 185 -8.68 12.61 19.07
N PRO A 186 -9.54 13.63 18.92
CA PRO A 186 -9.70 14.40 17.68
C PRO A 186 -8.43 15.05 17.12
N ALA A 187 -7.49 15.47 17.98
CA ALA A 187 -6.25 16.12 17.52
C ALA A 187 -5.28 15.12 16.87
N THR A 188 -5.29 13.87 17.33
CA THR A 188 -4.48 12.78 16.76
C THR A 188 -5.05 12.30 15.41
N ILE A 189 -6.36 12.45 15.17
CA ILE A 189 -7.03 12.04 13.92
C ILE A 189 -6.53 12.86 12.73
N VAL A 190 -6.42 14.18 12.86
CA VAL A 190 -6.07 15.09 11.74
C VAL A 190 -4.66 14.82 11.23
N THR A 191 -3.66 14.80 12.11
CA THR A 191 -2.26 14.55 11.71
C THR A 191 -2.06 13.12 11.19
N SER A 192 -2.82 12.14 11.70
CA SER A 192 -2.73 10.75 11.23
C SER A 192 -3.22 10.58 9.78
N ARG A 193 -4.32 11.24 9.39
CA ARG A 193 -4.91 11.16 8.04
C ARG A 193 -4.04 11.85 6.98
N GLU A 194 -3.50 13.03 7.28
CA GLU A 194 -2.59 13.75 6.35
C GLU A 194 -1.37 12.91 5.98
N SER A 195 -0.87 12.12 6.93
CA SER A 195 0.33 11.28 6.75
C SER A 195 0.11 9.94 6.02
N ILE A 196 -1.11 9.60 5.61
CA ILE A 196 -1.43 8.32 4.92
C ILE A 196 -1.94 8.56 3.48
N ARG A 197 -2.09 9.82 3.04
CA ARG A 197 -2.51 10.16 1.67
C ARG A 197 -1.79 9.36 0.61
N LEU A 198 -2.52 8.90 -0.41
CA LEU A 198 -1.98 7.98 -1.40
C LEU A 198 -0.80 8.62 -2.14
N ALA A 199 -0.91 9.91 -2.49
CA ALA A 199 0.19 10.68 -3.09
C ALA A 199 1.42 10.78 -2.16
N PHE A 200 1.22 10.93 -0.85
CA PHE A 200 2.32 10.92 0.12
C PHE A 200 2.97 9.53 0.21
N VAL A 201 2.18 8.45 0.22
CA VAL A 201 2.74 7.09 0.24
C VAL A 201 3.49 6.77 -1.06
N ALA A 202 2.96 7.22 -2.20
CA ALA A 202 3.64 7.14 -3.49
C ALA A 202 4.98 7.91 -3.46
N ALA A 203 4.99 9.12 -2.87
CA ALA A 203 6.20 9.90 -2.63
C ALA A 203 7.28 9.12 -1.89
N LEU A 204 6.87 8.48 -0.79
CA LEU A 204 7.76 7.67 0.04
C LEU A 204 8.38 6.52 -0.77
N GLN A 205 7.68 6.00 -1.79
CA GLN A 205 8.20 4.93 -2.65
C GLN A 205 9.43 5.34 -3.48
N HIS A 206 9.65 6.64 -3.69
CA HIS A 206 10.86 7.13 -4.35
C HIS A 206 12.10 7.15 -3.43
N LEU A 207 11.89 7.21 -2.12
CA LEU A 207 12.97 7.25 -1.13
C LEU A 207 13.57 5.85 -0.90
N PRO A 208 14.91 5.74 -0.74
CA PRO A 208 15.53 4.52 -0.25
C PRO A 208 14.96 4.11 1.13
N PRO A 209 14.86 2.80 1.45
CA PRO A 209 14.17 2.31 2.64
C PRO A 209 14.60 2.97 3.95
N ARG A 210 15.90 3.21 4.14
CA ARG A 210 16.43 3.87 5.34
C ARG A 210 16.05 5.36 5.42
N GLN A 211 16.00 6.05 4.27
CA GLN A 211 15.57 7.45 4.24
C GLN A 211 14.08 7.56 4.57
N ARG A 212 13.28 6.65 4.01
CA ARG A 212 11.85 6.49 4.29
C ARG A 212 11.59 6.26 5.77
N ALA A 213 12.29 5.32 6.40
CA ALA A 213 12.17 5.06 7.83
C ALA A 213 12.50 6.29 8.68
N VAL A 214 13.61 6.97 8.38
CA VAL A 214 14.01 8.18 9.12
C VAL A 214 12.96 9.29 9.01
N LEU A 215 12.42 9.52 7.81
CA LEU A 215 11.38 10.53 7.58
C LEU A 215 10.09 10.19 8.34
N ILE A 216 9.59 8.95 8.23
CA ILE A 216 8.37 8.53 8.94
C ILE A 216 8.54 8.68 10.46
N LEU A 217 9.65 8.20 11.03
CA LEU A 217 9.85 8.28 12.48
C LEU A 217 9.98 9.74 12.97
N ARG A 218 10.58 10.64 12.18
CA ARG A 218 10.80 12.05 12.55
C ARG A 218 9.61 12.96 12.29
N ASP A 219 9.01 12.87 11.12
CA ASP A 219 8.00 13.83 10.68
C ASP A 219 6.57 13.34 10.93
N VAL A 220 6.35 12.02 10.90
CA VAL A 220 5.03 11.44 11.18
C VAL A 220 4.90 11.08 12.66
N LEU A 221 5.83 10.29 13.19
CA LEU A 221 5.76 9.83 14.59
C LEU A 221 6.36 10.80 15.60
N ARG A 222 7.02 11.87 15.13
CA ARG A 222 7.62 12.93 15.96
C ARG A 222 8.65 12.43 17.00
N TRP A 223 9.32 11.31 16.75
CA TRP A 223 10.36 10.77 17.64
C TRP A 223 11.60 11.67 17.66
N ARG A 224 12.35 11.69 18.76
CA ARG A 224 13.62 12.43 18.83
C ARG A 224 14.69 11.78 17.96
N ALA A 225 15.61 12.57 17.42
CA ALA A 225 16.67 12.05 16.53
C ALA A 225 17.53 10.96 17.20
N ALA A 226 17.74 11.01 18.52
CA ALA A 226 18.44 9.95 19.27
C ALA A 226 17.66 8.63 19.29
N GLU A 227 16.33 8.66 19.46
CA GLU A 227 15.48 7.46 19.45
C GLU A 227 15.45 6.83 18.04
N VAL A 228 15.44 7.66 17.00
CA VAL A 228 15.53 7.20 15.60
C VAL A 228 16.89 6.57 15.30
N ALA A 229 17.97 7.18 15.79
CA ALA A 229 19.33 6.68 15.66
C ALA A 229 19.45 5.26 16.24
N GLU A 230 18.93 5.04 17.45
CA GLU A 230 18.88 3.73 18.09
C GLU A 230 18.00 2.74 17.32
N ALA A 231 16.84 3.17 16.82
CA ALA A 231 15.89 2.29 16.14
C ALA A 231 16.39 1.78 14.78
N VAL A 232 17.07 2.65 14.03
CA VAL A 232 17.58 2.36 12.67
C VAL A 232 19.03 1.87 12.68
N GLY A 233 19.76 2.05 13.79
CA GLY A 233 21.16 1.61 13.92
C GLY A 233 22.16 2.55 13.23
N ILE A 234 21.95 3.87 13.33
CA ILE A 234 22.82 4.91 12.77
C ILE A 234 23.12 5.99 13.83
N THR A 235 24.00 6.95 13.53
CA THR A 235 24.27 8.07 14.45
C THR A 235 23.20 9.16 14.36
N THR A 236 23.01 9.95 15.43
CA THR A 236 22.09 11.10 15.43
C THR A 236 22.41 12.12 14.32
N ALA A 237 23.69 12.33 14.02
CA ALA A 237 24.12 13.17 12.90
C ALA A 237 23.71 12.57 11.54
N ALA A 238 23.83 11.24 11.39
CA ALA A 238 23.37 10.54 10.21
C ALA A 238 21.84 10.62 10.04
N VAL A 239 21.06 10.60 11.14
CA VAL A 239 19.61 10.83 11.11
C VAL A 239 19.29 12.19 10.49
N ASN A 240 19.89 13.28 10.99
CA ASN A 240 19.61 14.63 10.51
C ASN A 240 19.97 14.81 9.02
N SER A 241 21.14 14.33 8.61
CA SER A 241 21.55 14.41 7.19
C SER A 241 20.67 13.53 6.29
N THR A 242 20.20 12.39 6.78
CA THR A 242 19.29 11.50 6.05
C THR A 242 17.92 12.14 5.87
N LEU A 243 17.39 12.77 6.92
CA LEU A 243 16.13 13.49 6.86
C LEU A 243 16.18 14.65 5.85
N GLN A 244 17.26 15.45 5.89
CA GLN A 244 17.46 16.54 4.94
C GLN A 244 17.49 16.04 3.48
N ARG A 245 18.17 14.91 3.21
CA ARG A 245 18.19 14.30 1.87
C ARG A 245 16.80 13.80 1.46
N ALA A 246 16.05 13.19 2.39
CA ALA A 246 14.70 12.74 2.13
C ALA A 246 13.79 13.91 1.71
N HIS A 247 13.81 15.03 2.45
CA HIS A 247 13.06 16.24 2.08
C HIS A 247 13.48 16.81 0.73
N ALA A 248 14.78 16.90 0.45
CA ALA A 248 15.28 17.37 -0.83
C ALA A 248 14.79 16.50 -2.00
N GLN A 249 14.77 15.18 -1.82
CA GLN A 249 14.31 14.25 -2.84
C GLN A 249 12.78 14.32 -3.05
N LEU A 250 12.00 14.50 -1.98
CA LEU A 250 10.55 14.71 -2.09
C LEU A 250 10.20 16.05 -2.76
N ALA A 251 10.95 17.11 -2.46
CA ALA A 251 10.78 18.42 -3.09
C ALA A 251 11.08 18.38 -4.61
N GLN A 252 12.09 17.59 -5.02
CA GLN A 252 12.41 17.38 -6.45
C GLN A 252 11.34 16.57 -7.19
N ALA A 253 10.57 15.75 -6.47
CA ALA A 253 9.46 14.98 -7.04
C ALA A 253 8.15 15.79 -7.18
N SER A 254 8.19 17.12 -7.02
CA SER A 254 7.06 18.06 -7.18
C SER A 254 5.82 17.70 -6.36
N LEU A 255 6.02 17.21 -5.14
CA LEU A 255 4.95 16.99 -4.17
C LEU A 255 4.93 18.16 -3.21
N THR A 256 4.47 19.31 -3.68
CA THR A 256 4.21 20.47 -2.83
C THR A 256 3.04 20.19 -1.88
N GLU A 257 3.16 20.66 -0.64
CA GLU A 257 2.26 20.45 0.52
C GLU A 257 0.81 20.97 0.35
N ASP A 258 0.42 21.48 -0.81
CA ASP A 258 -0.94 21.99 -1.02
C ASP A 258 -1.90 20.86 -1.37
N THR A 259 -2.50 20.26 -0.36
CA THR A 259 -3.85 19.63 -0.43
C THR A 259 -4.39 19.36 0.98
N VAL A 260 -4.29 20.33 1.90
CA VAL A 260 -5.05 20.25 3.15
C VAL A 260 -6.48 20.65 2.83
N VAL A 261 -7.36 19.66 2.60
CA VAL A 261 -8.78 19.89 2.79
C VAL A 261 -9.25 19.02 3.94
N GLU A 262 -9.78 19.69 4.95
CA GLU A 262 -10.50 19.15 6.09
C GLU A 262 -11.65 18.23 5.65
N PRO A 263 -12.18 17.35 6.53
CA PRO A 263 -13.25 16.43 6.16
C PRO A 263 -14.40 17.14 5.45
N THR A 264 -14.65 16.66 4.23
CA THR A 264 -15.71 16.97 3.27
C THR A 264 -16.54 18.19 3.63
N THR A 265 -16.09 19.37 3.22
CA THR A 265 -16.91 20.59 3.27
C THR A 265 -18.23 20.34 2.53
N PRO A 266 -19.32 21.07 2.82
CA PRO A 266 -20.57 20.94 2.08
C PRO A 266 -20.37 20.97 0.56
N GLU A 267 -19.48 21.83 0.07
CA GLU A 267 -19.13 22.00 -1.33
C GLU A 267 -18.43 20.75 -1.90
N GLN A 268 -17.57 20.10 -1.11
CA GLN A 268 -16.93 18.85 -1.53
C GLN A 268 -17.94 17.69 -1.58
N ARG A 269 -18.90 17.63 -0.65
CA ARG A 269 -19.97 16.62 -0.71
C ARG A 269 -20.82 16.81 -1.96
N GLU A 270 -21.19 18.05 -2.27
CA GLU A 270 -21.90 18.38 -3.50
C GLU A 270 -21.10 17.99 -4.76
N LEU A 271 -19.78 18.25 -4.78
CA LEU A 271 -18.90 17.82 -5.86
C LEU A 271 -18.92 16.30 -6.04
N LEU A 272 -18.85 15.53 -4.94
CA LEU A 272 -18.87 14.07 -4.97
C LEU A 272 -20.25 13.52 -5.39
N ASP A 273 -21.34 14.13 -4.95
CA ASP A 273 -22.70 13.75 -5.37
C ASP A 273 -22.90 13.98 -6.88
N ARG A 274 -22.40 15.11 -7.40
CA ARG A 274 -22.38 15.40 -8.85
C ARG A 274 -21.52 14.39 -9.60
N TYR A 275 -20.37 14.00 -9.04
CA TYR A 275 -19.49 12.99 -9.62
C TYR A 275 -20.19 11.64 -9.78
N VAL A 276 -20.80 11.12 -8.71
CA VAL A 276 -21.56 9.85 -8.75
C VAL A 276 -22.73 9.94 -9.71
N THR A 277 -23.46 11.06 -9.70
CA THR A 277 -24.60 11.28 -10.60
C THR A 277 -24.17 11.27 -12.07
N ALA A 278 -23.05 11.93 -12.40
CA ALA A 278 -22.55 12.00 -13.77
C ALA A 278 -22.04 10.64 -14.27
N PHE A 279 -21.36 9.86 -13.42
CA PHE A 279 -20.97 8.48 -13.75
C PHE A 279 -22.17 7.56 -13.94
N TRP A 280 -23.17 7.65 -13.05
CA TRP A 280 -24.42 6.88 -13.19
C TRP A 280 -25.13 7.19 -14.51
N ALA A 281 -25.20 8.47 -14.90
CA ALA A 281 -25.81 8.89 -16.16
C ALA A 281 -24.93 8.64 -17.41
N LYS A 282 -23.66 8.26 -17.22
CA LYS A 282 -22.61 8.29 -18.27
C LYS A 282 -22.55 9.64 -18.99
N ASP A 283 -22.73 10.73 -18.26
CA ASP A 283 -22.63 12.09 -18.79
C ASP A 283 -21.15 12.52 -18.81
N VAL A 284 -20.47 12.24 -19.92
CA VAL A 284 -19.04 12.55 -20.07
C VAL A 284 -18.78 14.06 -19.97
N ALA A 285 -19.68 14.90 -20.48
CA ALA A 285 -19.52 16.35 -20.41
C ALA A 285 -19.57 16.82 -18.95
N ALA A 286 -20.58 16.37 -18.20
CA ALA A 286 -20.68 16.68 -16.77
C ALA A 286 -19.50 16.14 -15.98
N ILE A 287 -18.97 14.94 -16.28
CA ILE A 287 -17.77 14.39 -15.61
C ILE A 287 -16.56 15.30 -15.83
N VAL A 288 -16.32 15.71 -17.07
CA VAL A 288 -15.17 16.54 -17.48
C VAL A 288 -15.20 17.91 -16.80
N GLU A 289 -16.39 18.49 -16.58
CA GLU A 289 -16.55 19.76 -15.85
C GLU A 289 -16.18 19.69 -14.36
N LEU A 290 -16.14 18.49 -13.77
CA LEU A 290 -15.76 18.30 -12.35
C LEU A 290 -14.24 18.22 -12.16
N PHE A 291 -13.48 18.11 -13.24
CA PHE A 291 -12.03 17.95 -13.20
C PHE A 291 -11.28 19.27 -13.28
N THR A 292 -10.09 19.32 -12.66
CA THR A 292 -9.15 20.41 -12.91
C THR A 292 -8.55 20.29 -14.32
N GLN A 293 -8.02 21.40 -14.84
CA GLN A 293 -7.41 21.44 -16.18
C GLN A 293 -6.21 20.50 -16.33
N ASP A 294 -5.53 20.23 -15.22
CA ASP A 294 -4.34 19.39 -15.12
C ASP A 294 -4.63 18.00 -14.52
N VAL A 295 -5.91 17.58 -14.49
CA VAL A 295 -6.32 16.31 -13.88
C VAL A 295 -5.47 15.15 -14.38
N VAL A 296 -5.04 14.29 -13.46
CA VAL A 296 -4.35 13.04 -13.77
C VAL A 296 -5.29 11.85 -13.55
N TRP A 297 -5.28 10.88 -14.46
CA TRP A 297 -6.00 9.62 -14.31
C TRP A 297 -5.04 8.44 -14.51
N GLU A 298 -4.93 7.60 -13.48
CA GLU A 298 -4.09 6.41 -13.47
C GLU A 298 -4.95 5.15 -13.33
N MET A 299 -4.53 4.05 -13.93
CA MET A 299 -5.32 2.81 -13.94
C MET A 299 -4.49 1.55 -13.63
N PRO A 300 -3.86 1.38 -12.45
CA PRO A 300 -3.18 0.12 -12.15
C PRO A 300 -4.11 -1.11 -12.35
N PRO A 301 -3.66 -2.20 -12.99
CA PRO A 301 -2.28 -2.53 -13.38
C PRO A 301 -1.88 -2.10 -14.81
N PHE A 302 -2.66 -1.23 -15.46
CA PHE A 302 -2.28 -0.65 -16.74
C PHE A 302 -1.15 0.37 -16.57
N THR A 303 -0.19 0.35 -17.49
CA THR A 303 0.97 1.25 -17.45
C THR A 303 0.66 2.66 -17.96
N GLY A 304 -0.44 2.81 -18.71
CA GLY A 304 -0.90 4.09 -19.23
C GLY A 304 -1.52 4.99 -18.15
N TRP A 305 -1.23 6.29 -18.26
CA TRP A 305 -1.85 7.35 -17.46
C TRP A 305 -2.21 8.52 -18.38
N TYR A 306 -3.21 9.30 -17.97
CA TYR A 306 -3.83 10.31 -18.83
C TYR A 306 -3.84 11.65 -18.10
N GLN A 307 -3.62 12.73 -18.85
CA GLN A 307 -3.62 14.08 -18.33
C GLN A 307 -4.62 14.97 -19.07
N GLY A 308 -5.33 15.80 -18.31
CA GLY A 308 -6.24 16.81 -18.80
C GLY A 308 -7.66 16.27 -19.01
N PRO A 309 -8.68 17.12 -18.80
CA PRO A 309 -10.07 16.69 -18.71
C PRO A 309 -10.59 16.13 -20.04
N GLU A 310 -10.10 16.63 -21.19
CA GLU A 310 -10.46 16.10 -22.52
C GLU A 310 -10.00 14.64 -22.71
N ASN A 311 -8.74 14.34 -22.39
CA ASN A 311 -8.19 12.98 -22.55
C ASN A 311 -8.87 12.01 -21.59
N VAL A 312 -9.09 12.41 -20.34
CA VAL A 312 -9.82 11.61 -19.37
C VAL A 312 -11.28 11.37 -19.83
N GLY A 313 -11.94 12.39 -20.38
CA GLY A 313 -13.28 12.25 -20.96
C GLY A 313 -13.32 11.25 -22.12
N ARG A 314 -12.35 11.33 -23.05
CA ARG A 314 -12.20 10.37 -24.17
C ARG A 314 -11.96 8.94 -23.69
N LEU A 315 -11.24 8.76 -22.59
CA LEU A 315 -11.02 7.45 -21.96
C LEU A 315 -12.32 6.92 -21.34
N ILE A 316 -13.00 7.73 -20.53
CA ILE A 316 -14.26 7.34 -19.87
C ILE A 316 -15.36 7.02 -20.89
N ALA A 317 -15.42 7.74 -22.01
CA ALA A 317 -16.35 7.46 -23.10
C ALA A 317 -16.19 6.03 -23.67
N GLN A 318 -14.98 5.46 -23.59
CA GLN A 318 -14.68 4.10 -24.03
C GLN A 318 -15.00 3.03 -22.97
N CYS A 319 -15.37 3.42 -21.75
CA CYS A 319 -15.79 2.48 -20.71
C CYS A 319 -17.02 1.69 -21.19
N PRO A 320 -17.07 0.35 -20.99
CA PRO A 320 -18.10 -0.50 -21.57
C PRO A 320 -19.51 -0.28 -20.98
N GLY A 321 -19.65 0.21 -19.75
CA GLY A 321 -20.95 0.44 -19.13
C GLY A 321 -21.74 1.58 -19.79
N GLY A 322 -23.05 1.43 -19.99
CA GLY A 322 -23.96 2.49 -20.45
C GLY A 322 -24.52 3.37 -19.33
N PRO A 323 -25.41 4.33 -19.64
CA PRO A 323 -26.21 5.02 -18.64
C PRO A 323 -27.01 4.03 -17.77
N GLY A 324 -26.92 4.14 -16.45
CA GLY A 324 -27.59 3.26 -15.50
C GLY A 324 -26.95 1.87 -15.31
N ASP A 325 -25.76 1.66 -15.87
CA ASP A 325 -25.01 0.39 -15.78
C ASP A 325 -23.80 0.46 -14.83
N MET A 326 -23.54 1.61 -14.21
CA MET A 326 -22.33 1.86 -13.42
C MET A 326 -22.61 2.49 -12.04
N PRO A 327 -23.28 1.79 -11.11
CA PRO A 327 -23.49 2.33 -9.77
C PRO A 327 -22.16 2.37 -8.99
N MET A 328 -22.08 3.33 -8.08
CA MET A 328 -20.90 3.56 -7.27
C MET A 328 -21.26 3.52 -5.79
N VAL A 329 -20.42 2.86 -4.99
CA VAL A 329 -20.58 2.77 -3.53
C VAL A 329 -19.44 3.55 -2.89
N ALA A 330 -19.78 4.55 -2.08
CA ALA A 330 -18.81 5.41 -1.39
C ALA A 330 -18.01 4.63 -0.33
N THR A 331 -16.73 4.99 -0.19
CA THR A 331 -15.81 4.52 0.84
C THR A 331 -14.69 5.56 1.04
N GLU A 332 -13.71 5.25 1.88
CA GLU A 332 -12.54 6.11 2.14
C GLU A 332 -11.26 5.31 2.02
N ALA A 333 -10.28 5.85 1.29
CA ALA A 333 -8.97 5.25 1.11
C ALA A 333 -7.88 6.28 1.36
N ASN A 334 -6.87 5.94 2.17
CA ASN A 334 -5.72 6.79 2.42
C ASN A 334 -6.08 8.22 2.92
N GLY A 335 -7.17 8.42 3.67
CA GLY A 335 -7.64 9.74 4.08
C GLY A 335 -8.36 10.52 2.98
N GLN A 336 -8.76 9.85 1.90
CA GLN A 336 -9.34 10.46 0.69
C GLN A 336 -10.68 9.82 0.31
N PRO A 337 -11.60 10.58 -0.32
CA PRO A 337 -12.82 10.02 -0.87
C PRO A 337 -12.52 8.93 -1.90
N ALA A 338 -13.25 7.82 -1.81
CA ALA A 338 -13.11 6.71 -2.75
C ALA A 338 -14.47 6.11 -3.11
N PHE A 339 -14.52 5.42 -4.25
CA PHE A 339 -15.74 4.76 -4.72
C PHE A 339 -15.42 3.40 -5.34
N GLY A 340 -16.13 2.37 -4.89
CA GLY A 340 -16.22 1.12 -5.62
C GLY A 340 -17.21 1.26 -6.76
N LEU A 341 -16.72 1.26 -8.01
CA LEU A 341 -17.56 1.24 -9.19
C LEU A 341 -17.89 -0.19 -9.57
N TYR A 342 -19.18 -0.47 -9.74
CA TYR A 342 -19.66 -1.74 -10.24
C TYR A 342 -20.13 -1.59 -11.68
N MET A 343 -20.15 -2.68 -12.42
CA MET A 343 -20.63 -2.73 -13.78
C MET A 343 -21.74 -3.75 -13.92
N ARG A 344 -22.77 -3.42 -14.71
CA ARG A 344 -23.82 -4.37 -15.03
C ARG A 344 -23.27 -5.52 -15.86
N ALA A 345 -23.43 -6.74 -15.35
CA ALA A 345 -23.13 -7.97 -16.07
C ALA A 345 -24.36 -8.45 -16.86
N ASP A 346 -24.12 -9.40 -17.78
CA ASP A 346 -25.17 -9.98 -18.63
C ASP A 346 -26.26 -10.70 -17.83
N ASP A 347 -25.92 -11.21 -16.64
CA ASP A 347 -26.85 -11.83 -15.69
C ASP A 347 -27.79 -10.83 -15.00
N GLY A 348 -27.64 -9.54 -15.31
CA GLY A 348 -28.44 -8.47 -14.74
C GLY A 348 -28.04 -8.10 -13.31
N THR A 349 -26.91 -8.59 -12.79
CA THR A 349 -26.34 -8.13 -11.51
C THR A 349 -25.27 -7.06 -11.76
N PHE A 350 -24.96 -6.27 -10.73
CA PHE A 350 -23.81 -5.39 -10.75
C PHE A 350 -22.62 -6.08 -10.09
N ARG A 351 -21.49 -6.15 -10.82
CA ARG A 351 -20.24 -6.79 -10.37
C ARG A 351 -19.14 -5.75 -10.17
N PRO A 352 -18.23 -5.94 -9.20
CA PRO A 352 -17.05 -5.09 -9.04
C PRO A 352 -16.32 -4.86 -10.36
N PHE A 353 -15.95 -3.61 -10.64
CA PHE A 353 -15.19 -3.24 -11.83
C PHE A 353 -13.84 -2.61 -11.47
N HIS A 354 -13.85 -1.49 -10.75
CA HIS A 354 -12.63 -0.88 -10.21
C HIS A 354 -12.93 -0.08 -8.93
N LEU A 355 -11.89 0.21 -8.16
CA LEU A 355 -11.93 1.12 -7.01
C LEU A 355 -11.25 2.44 -7.38
N GLN A 356 -11.95 3.57 -7.28
CA GLN A 356 -11.41 4.90 -7.55
C GLN A 356 -11.05 5.60 -6.25
N VAL A 357 -9.82 6.12 -6.14
CA VAL A 357 -9.39 7.02 -5.07
C VAL A 357 -9.22 8.42 -5.64
N LEU A 358 -9.92 9.40 -5.08
CA LEU A 358 -9.97 10.77 -5.61
C LEU A 358 -9.12 11.71 -4.76
N THR A 359 -8.29 12.50 -5.41
CA THR A 359 -7.68 13.68 -4.80
C THR A 359 -8.45 14.93 -5.24
N LEU A 360 -9.02 15.63 -4.26
CA LEU A 360 -9.73 16.88 -4.49
C LEU A 360 -8.76 18.07 -4.42
N GLY A 361 -8.91 19.02 -5.33
CA GLY A 361 -8.31 20.35 -5.26
C GLY A 361 -9.38 21.41 -4.99
N PRO A 362 -8.98 22.69 -4.84
CA PRO A 362 -9.92 23.78 -4.58
C PRO A 362 -10.91 24.03 -5.74
N ALA A 363 -10.55 23.62 -6.96
CA ALA A 363 -11.33 23.86 -8.18
C ALA A 363 -12.03 22.62 -8.75
N GLY A 364 -11.90 21.45 -8.11
CA GLY A 364 -12.45 20.19 -8.62
C GLY A 364 -11.59 18.98 -8.30
N VAL A 365 -11.85 17.85 -8.96
CA VAL A 365 -11.06 16.63 -8.82
C VAL A 365 -9.76 16.76 -9.63
N ARG A 366 -8.60 16.64 -8.98
CA ARG A 366 -7.28 16.84 -9.59
C ARG A 366 -6.54 15.56 -9.95
N HIS A 367 -6.90 14.44 -9.31
CA HIS A 367 -6.23 13.16 -9.55
C HIS A 367 -7.17 12.02 -9.19
N VAL A 368 -7.22 11.02 -10.06
CA VAL A 368 -7.97 9.77 -9.83
C VAL A 368 -7.03 8.60 -10.07
N VAL A 369 -6.96 7.70 -9.10
CA VAL A 369 -6.33 6.38 -9.27
C VAL A 369 -7.43 5.34 -9.28
N ALA A 370 -7.65 4.70 -10.43
CA ALA A 370 -8.64 3.64 -10.62
C ALA A 370 -7.96 2.27 -10.58
N PHE A 371 -8.04 1.60 -9.44
CA PHE A 371 -7.47 0.27 -9.24
C PHE A 371 -8.41 -0.82 -9.79
N PHE A 372 -7.94 -1.58 -10.78
CA PHE A 372 -8.70 -2.65 -11.43
C PHE A 372 -8.61 -4.01 -10.72
N ASP A 373 -7.86 -4.09 -9.61
CA ASP A 373 -7.89 -5.28 -8.76
C ASP A 373 -9.20 -5.35 -7.97
N THR A 374 -10.10 -6.22 -8.42
CA THR A 374 -11.41 -6.44 -7.78
C THR A 374 -11.29 -7.10 -6.39
N GLY A 375 -10.13 -7.70 -6.04
CA GLY A 375 -9.86 -8.20 -4.70
C GLY A 375 -9.93 -7.10 -3.63
N LEU A 376 -9.63 -5.86 -4.01
CA LEU A 376 -9.73 -4.69 -3.13
C LEU A 376 -11.15 -4.47 -2.60
N PHE A 377 -12.21 -4.92 -3.29
CA PHE A 377 -13.58 -4.75 -2.81
C PHE A 377 -13.78 -5.47 -1.47
N ALA A 378 -13.24 -6.69 -1.33
CA ALA A 378 -13.28 -7.41 -0.07
C ALA A 378 -12.46 -6.71 1.03
N THR A 379 -11.26 -6.23 0.70
CA THR A 379 -10.39 -5.46 1.61
C THR A 379 -11.08 -4.20 2.14
N PHE A 380 -11.86 -3.52 1.29
CA PHE A 380 -12.62 -2.31 1.64
C PHE A 380 -14.01 -2.60 2.25
N GLY A 381 -14.38 -3.87 2.45
CA GLY A 381 -15.69 -4.26 2.98
C GLY A 381 -16.87 -3.94 2.04
N LEU A 382 -16.59 -3.78 0.75
CA LEU A 382 -17.59 -3.51 -0.28
C LEU A 382 -18.30 -4.82 -0.69
N PRO A 383 -19.59 -4.77 -1.07
CA PRO A 383 -20.34 -5.95 -1.53
C PRO A 383 -19.68 -6.69 -2.71
N ALA A 384 -19.74 -8.03 -2.71
CA ALA A 384 -19.25 -8.83 -3.85
C ALA A 384 -20.14 -8.70 -5.11
N SER A 385 -21.37 -8.20 -4.95
CA SER A 385 -22.29 -7.86 -6.03
C SER A 385 -23.41 -6.96 -5.50
N LEU A 386 -24.02 -6.16 -6.37
CA LEU A 386 -25.24 -5.42 -6.04
C LEU A 386 -26.42 -5.92 -6.90
N PRO A 387 -27.65 -5.93 -6.36
CA PRO A 387 -28.83 -6.16 -7.17
C PRO A 387 -29.00 -5.01 -8.17
N ALA A 388 -29.38 -5.31 -9.40
CA ALA A 388 -29.63 -4.28 -10.40
C ALA A 388 -31.12 -4.15 -10.72
N PRO A 389 -31.63 -2.92 -10.89
CA PRO A 389 -32.97 -2.71 -11.42
C PRO A 389 -33.04 -3.22 -12.88
N PRO A 390 -34.19 -3.71 -13.35
CA PRO A 390 -34.37 -4.11 -14.75
C PRO A 390 -34.08 -2.95 -15.68
N ARG A 391 -33.45 -3.22 -16.83
CA ARG A 391 -33.21 -2.19 -17.85
C ARG A 391 -34.56 -1.62 -18.31
N PRO A 392 -34.73 -0.29 -18.39
CA PRO A 392 -35.91 0.27 -19.01
C PRO A 392 -35.98 -0.25 -20.46
N VAL A 393 -37.11 -0.87 -20.81
CA VAL A 393 -37.35 -1.34 -22.17
C VAL A 393 -37.39 -0.10 -23.06
N ALA A 394 -36.51 -0.01 -24.06
CA ALA A 394 -36.55 1.08 -25.03
C ALA A 394 -37.92 1.03 -25.72
N GLY A 395 -38.75 2.05 -25.46
CA GLY A 395 -40.07 2.23 -26.05
C GLY A 395 -40.01 2.81 -27.46
#